data_AF-A0A2V8HCF7-F1
#
_entry.id   AF-A0A2V8HCF7-F1
#
_cell.length_a   1.000
_cell.length_b   1.000
_cell.length_c   1.000
_cell.angle_alpha   90.00
_cell.angle_beta   90.00
_cell.angle_gamma   90.00
#
_symmetry.space_group_name_H-M   'P 1'
#
loop_
_entity.id
_entity.type
_entity.pdbx_description
1 polymer ?
#
loop_
_entity_poly.entity_id
_entity_poly.type
_entity_poly.pdbx_seq_one_letter_code
_entity_poly.pdbx_strand_id
1 'polypeptide(L)'
;MSLTTNDERLTTNLQLFNTLTRREEEFTPHDGRTIRMYTCGLTVYARGHIGNFRTFVALDVLRRALEYAEGYTVQQVRNYTDVDDRTILESAKAGKPLREHTQQYIDLFERDARALGLEPVESAPRATDHIPAMAGMIQALERNGHTYSSDGSIYFRIATFPEYGKLARLDHSGIKSGARVDSDRYEKEDARDFVLWKAMKPGEPHWEPGLPAGRPGWHIECSAMAVELLDHLPIDIHGGGIDLIFPHHENEIAQAEGATKQPFARFWVHVEHLMIDDEDKGSEKMSKSLGNVYNLEDVVASGFRGSTLRFLYLGTHYRKQLRFSWSAMAQAEEAIRRLTDFLARVDALPPGPANAGIHGKLEEAANAFRNAIRMDLNTAAALGVMFDLVRALNSAIDVGDLTQGDAAAVRRTFEDFDRVLGVLALRRQEDAEPPVPIEEIERLIAARRAARAARNFAEADRIRKDLDARGIVLEDSATGTRWKRK
;
A
#
# COMPACT_ATOMS: atom_id res chain seq x y z
N MET A 1 -33.89 -2.74 -35.10
CA MET A 1 -34.55 -2.84 -33.78
C MET A 1 -34.23 -4.23 -33.25
N SER A 2 -33.39 -4.45 -32.25
CA SER A 2 -33.30 -3.79 -30.95
C SER A 2 -31.84 -3.74 -30.49
N LEU A 3 -31.36 -2.55 -30.12
CA LEU A 3 -30.13 -2.39 -29.36
C LEU A 3 -30.50 -2.65 -27.91
N THR A 4 -30.01 -3.75 -27.36
CA THR A 4 -30.03 -4.03 -25.92
C THR A 4 -29.19 -2.98 -25.22
N THR A 5 -29.86 -2.06 -24.54
CA THR A 5 -29.31 -1.19 -23.51
C THR A 5 -28.70 -2.08 -22.42
N ASN A 6 -27.39 -1.97 -22.20
CA ASN A 6 -26.75 -2.46 -20.98
C ASN A 6 -27.40 -1.71 -19.82
N ASP A 7 -28.19 -2.44 -19.04
CA ASP A 7 -28.70 -2.01 -17.76
C ASP A 7 -27.52 -1.98 -16.77
N GLU A 8 -26.84 -0.84 -16.67
CA GLU A 8 -25.91 -0.53 -15.60
C GLU A 8 -26.70 -0.56 -14.28
N ARG A 9 -26.85 -1.75 -13.70
CA ARG A 9 -27.31 -1.88 -12.33
C ARG A 9 -26.33 -1.11 -11.47
N LEU A 10 -26.76 0.04 -10.96
CA LEU A 10 -26.10 0.78 -9.89
C LEU A 10 -26.01 -0.15 -8.69
N THR A 11 -24.89 -0.86 -8.55
CA THR A 11 -24.63 -1.70 -7.38
C THR A 11 -24.44 -0.78 -6.19
N THR A 12 -25.29 -0.92 -5.17
CA THR A 12 -25.18 -0.09 -3.95
C THR A 12 -23.96 -0.45 -3.11
N ASN A 13 -23.41 -1.65 -3.31
CA ASN A 13 -22.33 -2.22 -2.51
C ASN A 13 -21.04 -2.35 -3.33
N LEU A 14 -19.90 -2.20 -2.66
CA LEU A 14 -18.56 -2.40 -3.21
C LEU A 14 -18.45 -3.80 -3.85
N GLN A 15 -17.97 -3.85 -5.09
CA GLN A 15 -17.53 -5.06 -5.76
C GLN A 15 -16.03 -5.18 -5.59
N LEU A 16 -15.54 -6.36 -5.20
CA LEU A 16 -14.11 -6.65 -5.12
C LEU A 16 -13.78 -7.88 -5.93
N PHE A 17 -12.68 -7.85 -6.66
CA PHE A 17 -12.18 -9.03 -7.34
C PHE A 17 -11.60 -10.02 -6.34
N ASN A 18 -12.24 -11.19 -6.24
CA ASN A 18 -11.80 -12.26 -5.38
C ASN A 18 -10.86 -13.19 -6.15
N THR A 19 -9.59 -13.25 -5.73
CA THR A 19 -8.58 -14.10 -6.39
C THR A 19 -8.96 -15.58 -6.37
N LEU A 20 -9.66 -16.03 -5.33
CA LEU A 20 -10.09 -17.42 -5.19
C LEU A 20 -11.11 -17.83 -6.27
N THR A 21 -12.01 -16.92 -6.64
CA THR A 21 -13.10 -17.20 -7.60
C THR A 21 -12.84 -16.64 -9.00
N ARG A 22 -11.88 -15.70 -9.12
CA ARG A 22 -11.50 -15.01 -10.37
C ARG A 22 -12.62 -14.16 -10.97
N ARG A 23 -13.48 -13.59 -10.12
CA ARG A 23 -14.54 -12.67 -10.51
C ARG A 23 -14.67 -11.55 -9.50
N GLU A 24 -15.26 -10.45 -9.94
CA GLU A 24 -15.74 -9.40 -9.05
C GLU A 24 -17.00 -9.90 -8.36
N GLU A 25 -17.01 -9.76 -7.03
CA GLU A 25 -18.08 -10.20 -6.16
C GLU A 25 -18.47 -9.06 -5.23
N GLU A 26 -19.74 -9.02 -4.88
CA GLU A 26 -20.24 -8.08 -3.88
C GLU A 26 -19.60 -8.35 -2.52
N PHE A 27 -19.00 -7.32 -1.94
CA PHE A 27 -18.36 -7.39 -0.64
C PHE A 27 -19.24 -6.81 0.45
N THR A 28 -19.45 -7.60 1.51
CA THR A 28 -20.02 -7.18 2.79
C THR A 28 -19.28 -7.91 3.92
N PRO A 29 -19.01 -7.28 5.08
CA PRO A 29 -18.43 -7.96 6.23
C PRO A 29 -19.32 -9.09 6.73
N HIS A 30 -18.72 -10.14 7.29
CA HIS A 30 -19.43 -11.35 7.72
C HIS A 30 -20.47 -11.04 8.81
N ASP A 31 -20.15 -10.15 9.74
CA ASP A 31 -21.05 -9.72 10.82
C ASP A 31 -21.91 -8.48 10.45
N GLY A 32 -21.81 -8.01 9.21
CA GLY A 32 -22.53 -6.83 8.71
C GLY A 32 -21.97 -5.48 9.13
N ARG A 33 -20.88 -5.42 9.93
CA ARG A 33 -20.34 -4.14 10.44
C ARG A 33 -18.82 -4.05 10.46
N THR A 34 -18.14 -5.08 10.96
CA THR A 34 -16.71 -5.11 11.21
C THR A 34 -16.00 -6.00 10.20
N ILE A 35 -15.01 -5.45 9.53
CA ILE A 35 -14.18 -6.16 8.55
C ILE A 35 -12.92 -6.65 9.26
N ARG A 36 -12.72 -7.97 9.26
CA ARG A 36 -11.51 -8.62 9.74
C ARG A 36 -10.55 -8.82 8.57
N MET A 37 -9.51 -8.00 8.52
CA MET A 37 -8.58 -7.93 7.41
C MET A 37 -7.18 -8.35 7.85
N TYR A 38 -6.62 -9.38 7.22
CA TYR A 38 -5.22 -9.73 7.38
C TYR A 38 -4.44 -9.34 6.13
N THR A 39 -3.27 -8.73 6.30
CA THR A 39 -2.39 -8.38 5.17
C THR A 39 -0.97 -8.80 5.46
N CYS A 40 -0.39 -9.64 4.60
CA CYS A 40 1.01 -10.05 4.71
C CYS A 40 1.94 -8.84 4.66
N GLY A 41 2.77 -8.68 5.67
CA GLY A 41 3.72 -7.58 5.77
C GLY A 41 5.09 -7.90 5.19
N LEU A 42 6.11 -7.15 5.62
CA LEU A 42 7.45 -7.24 5.07
C LEU A 42 8.31 -8.25 5.85
N THR A 43 9.17 -8.97 5.13
CA THR A 43 10.33 -9.65 5.73
C THR A 43 11.40 -8.61 6.07
N VAL A 44 11.68 -8.42 7.36
CA VAL A 44 12.43 -7.26 7.87
C VAL A 44 13.94 -7.51 8.02
N TYR A 45 14.58 -8.03 6.96
CA TYR A 45 16.04 -8.16 6.85
C TYR A 45 16.71 -7.00 6.10
N ALA A 46 15.91 -6.15 5.45
CA ALA A 46 16.38 -4.96 4.75
C ALA A 46 15.22 -3.98 4.58
N ARG A 47 15.57 -2.73 4.26
CA ARG A 47 14.58 -1.67 4.00
C ARG A 47 13.63 -2.06 2.86
N GLY A 48 12.36 -1.71 3.02
CA GLY A 48 11.34 -1.86 1.97
C GLY A 48 11.64 -0.98 0.76
N HIS A 49 11.28 -1.48 -0.42
CA HIS A 49 11.43 -0.76 -1.68
C HIS A 49 10.09 -0.24 -2.20
N ILE A 50 10.12 0.65 -3.20
CA ILE A 50 8.91 1.26 -3.79
C ILE A 50 7.94 0.21 -4.36
N GLY A 51 8.44 -0.96 -4.76
CA GLY A 51 7.58 -2.10 -5.14
C GLY A 51 6.76 -2.66 -3.97
N ASN A 52 7.34 -2.77 -2.77
CA ASN A 52 6.60 -3.21 -1.58
C ASN A 52 5.53 -2.18 -1.21
N PHE A 53 5.91 -0.89 -1.23
CA PHE A 53 5.00 0.19 -0.88
C PHE A 53 3.82 0.36 -1.84
N ARG A 54 3.94 -0.08 -3.10
CA ARG A 54 2.77 -0.18 -3.99
C ARG A 54 1.67 -1.06 -3.40
N THR A 55 2.04 -2.24 -2.89
CA THR A 55 1.09 -3.16 -2.25
C THR A 55 0.47 -2.53 -1.02
N PHE A 56 1.27 -1.92 -0.15
CA PHE A 56 0.77 -1.32 1.08
C PHE A 56 -0.12 -0.09 0.82
N VAL A 57 0.20 0.76 -0.17
CA VAL A 57 -0.66 1.88 -0.57
C VAL A 57 -1.99 1.40 -1.14
N ALA A 58 -1.99 0.36 -1.99
CA ALA A 58 -3.23 -0.18 -2.53
C ALA A 58 -4.14 -0.79 -1.44
N LEU A 59 -3.56 -1.49 -0.46
CA LEU A 59 -4.30 -2.06 0.67
C LEU A 59 -4.76 -0.97 1.66
N ASP A 60 -4.01 0.13 1.82
CA ASP A 60 -4.43 1.33 2.54
C ASP A 60 -5.63 1.99 1.85
N VAL A 61 -5.63 2.11 0.52
CA VAL A 61 -6.79 2.63 -0.22
C VAL A 61 -8.01 1.71 -0.08
N LEU A 62 -7.81 0.38 -0.09
CA LEU A 62 -8.89 -0.57 0.20
C LEU A 62 -9.48 -0.32 1.59
N ARG A 63 -8.63 -0.24 2.62
CA ARG A 63 -9.05 0.09 3.99
C ARG A 63 -9.86 1.39 4.03
N ARG A 64 -9.31 2.46 3.47
CA ARG A 64 -9.92 3.79 3.44
C ARG A 64 -11.26 3.80 2.69
N ALA A 65 -11.39 3.04 1.59
CA ALA A 65 -12.65 2.90 0.87
C ALA A 65 -13.71 2.18 1.73
N LEU A 66 -13.34 1.09 2.38
CA LEU A 66 -14.22 0.34 3.26
C LEU A 66 -14.69 1.18 4.46
N GLU A 67 -13.78 1.93 5.07
CA GLU A 67 -14.07 2.75 6.26
C GLU A 67 -14.82 4.05 5.92
N TYR A 68 -14.32 4.82 4.95
CA TYR A 68 -14.85 6.17 4.69
C TYR A 68 -15.90 6.23 3.58
N ALA A 69 -15.87 5.32 2.60
CA ALA A 69 -16.85 5.32 1.50
C ALA A 69 -18.04 4.40 1.80
N GLU A 70 -17.81 3.25 2.44
CA GLU A 70 -18.86 2.28 2.79
C GLU A 70 -19.29 2.34 4.27
N GLY A 71 -18.49 2.98 5.16
CA GLY A 71 -18.88 3.21 6.55
C GLY A 71 -18.70 2.01 7.49
N TYR A 72 -17.83 1.05 7.14
CA TYR A 72 -17.52 -0.10 7.98
C TYR A 72 -16.47 0.23 9.04
N THR A 73 -16.38 -0.62 10.07
CA THR A 73 -15.22 -0.62 10.99
C THR A 73 -14.20 -1.64 10.50
N VAL A 74 -12.94 -1.26 10.33
CA VAL A 74 -11.88 -2.17 9.89
C VAL A 74 -11.01 -2.57 11.09
N GLN A 75 -10.82 -3.87 11.27
CA GLN A 75 -9.79 -4.44 12.15
C GLN A 75 -8.74 -5.11 11.27
N GLN A 76 -7.61 -4.43 11.08
CA GLN A 76 -6.51 -4.86 10.24
C GLN A 76 -5.32 -5.36 11.06
N VAL A 77 -4.82 -6.53 10.68
CA VAL A 77 -3.55 -7.08 11.17
C VAL A 77 -2.54 -7.12 10.02
N ARG A 78 -1.34 -6.59 10.25
CA ARG A 78 -0.22 -6.65 9.29
C ARG A 78 1.08 -7.06 9.98
N ASN A 79 1.52 -8.29 9.77
CA ASN A 79 2.69 -8.82 10.46
C ASN A 79 4.03 -8.21 10.00
N TYR A 80 5.08 -8.52 10.76
CA TYR A 80 6.47 -8.49 10.30
C TYR A 80 7.04 -9.89 10.40
N THR A 81 7.56 -10.41 9.29
CA THR A 81 8.38 -11.63 9.31
C THR A 81 9.78 -11.23 9.76
N ASP A 82 10.03 -11.42 11.06
CA ASP A 82 11.30 -11.10 11.70
C ASP A 82 12.16 -12.34 12.03
N VAL A 83 11.78 -13.48 11.45
CA VAL A 83 12.55 -14.73 11.45
C VAL A 83 12.34 -15.47 10.13
N ASP A 84 13.40 -15.63 9.33
CA ASP A 84 13.46 -16.52 8.17
C ASP A 84 14.92 -16.82 7.83
N ASP A 85 15.17 -17.70 6.86
CA ASP A 85 16.52 -18.10 6.46
C ASP A 85 17.39 -16.88 6.10
N ARG A 86 16.83 -15.91 5.39
CA ARG A 86 17.54 -14.70 4.96
C ARG A 86 17.74 -13.73 6.11
N THR A 87 16.72 -13.48 6.94
CA THR A 87 16.87 -12.59 8.10
C THR A 87 17.93 -13.11 9.07
N ILE A 88 17.95 -14.42 9.35
CA ILE A 88 18.96 -15.03 10.21
C ILE A 88 20.36 -14.85 9.61
N LEU A 89 20.52 -15.10 8.31
CA LEU A 89 21.79 -14.92 7.61
C LEU A 89 22.30 -13.48 7.66
N GLU A 90 21.44 -12.50 7.39
CA GLU A 90 21.81 -11.08 7.40
C GLU A 90 22.08 -10.56 8.82
N SER A 91 21.34 -11.04 9.83
CA SER A 91 21.60 -10.74 11.23
C SER A 91 22.97 -11.25 11.69
N ALA A 92 23.32 -12.48 11.31
CA ALA A 92 24.61 -13.08 11.62
C ALA A 92 25.76 -12.33 10.94
N LYS A 93 25.62 -11.98 9.65
CA LYS A 93 26.60 -11.15 8.92
C LYS A 93 26.80 -9.78 9.56
N ALA A 94 25.74 -9.18 10.08
CA ALA A 94 25.80 -7.89 10.78
C ALA A 94 26.37 -7.99 12.20
N GLY A 95 26.58 -9.19 12.74
CA GLY A 95 27.04 -9.40 14.12
C GLY A 95 26.03 -8.91 15.17
N LYS A 96 24.73 -8.88 14.84
CA LYS A 96 23.66 -8.36 15.71
C LYS A 96 22.69 -9.48 16.12
N PRO A 97 22.10 -9.41 17.33
CA PRO A 97 20.95 -10.24 17.69
C PRO A 97 19.78 -10.04 16.73
N LEU A 98 19.03 -11.12 16.43
CA LEU A 98 17.94 -11.11 15.46
C LEU A 98 16.94 -9.96 15.68
N ARG A 99 16.47 -9.79 16.93
CA ARG A 99 15.49 -8.75 17.26
C ARG A 99 16.04 -7.33 17.05
N GLU A 100 17.31 -7.09 17.38
CA GLU A 100 17.96 -5.80 17.15
C GLU A 100 18.15 -5.55 15.65
N HIS A 101 18.59 -6.58 14.91
CA HIS A 101 18.79 -6.49 13.47
C HIS A 101 17.48 -6.16 12.73
N THR A 102 16.36 -6.75 13.14
CA THR A 102 15.07 -6.50 12.48
C THR A 102 14.38 -5.21 12.93
N GLN A 103 14.60 -4.76 14.17
CA GLN A 103 13.99 -3.53 14.68
C GLN A 103 14.31 -2.31 13.81
N GLN A 104 15.57 -2.17 13.36
CA GLN A 104 15.96 -1.04 12.51
C GLN A 104 15.15 -1.00 11.19
N TYR A 105 14.80 -2.15 10.61
CA TYR A 105 14.06 -2.23 9.36
C TYR A 105 12.56 -2.05 9.57
N ILE A 106 12.04 -2.43 10.74
CA ILE A 106 10.68 -2.10 11.17
C ILE A 106 10.55 -0.58 11.34
N ASP A 107 11.51 0.07 12.01
CA ASP A 107 11.50 1.52 12.20
C ASP A 107 11.57 2.27 10.87
N LEU A 108 12.41 1.78 9.94
CA LEU A 108 12.50 2.32 8.58
C LEU A 108 11.21 2.12 7.79
N PHE A 109 10.59 0.93 7.87
CA PHE A 109 9.30 0.67 7.24
C PHE A 109 8.23 1.62 7.77
N GLU A 110 8.13 1.78 9.09
CA GLU A 110 7.13 2.64 9.73
C GLU A 110 7.33 4.12 9.39
N ARG A 111 8.58 4.57 9.30
CA ARG A 111 8.91 5.91 8.81
C ARG A 111 8.44 6.10 7.37
N ASP A 112 8.79 5.16 6.49
CA ASP A 112 8.48 5.26 5.06
C ASP A 112 6.96 5.11 4.80
N ALA A 113 6.27 4.26 5.58
CA ALA A 113 4.81 4.11 5.55
C ALA A 113 4.10 5.42 5.91
N ARG A 114 4.51 6.09 7.01
CA ARG A 114 3.97 7.41 7.38
C ARG A 114 4.26 8.47 6.32
N ALA A 115 5.46 8.48 5.75
CA ALA A 115 5.83 9.41 4.69
C ALA A 115 5.05 9.17 3.38
N LEU A 116 4.41 8.00 3.22
CA LEU A 116 3.48 7.67 2.12
C LEU A 116 2.00 7.78 2.53
N GLY A 117 1.71 8.32 3.71
CA GLY A 117 0.35 8.57 4.18
C GLY A 117 -0.46 7.30 4.50
N LEU A 118 0.20 6.18 4.79
CA LEU A 118 -0.50 4.97 5.23
C LEU A 118 -1.07 5.20 6.63
N GLU A 119 -2.32 4.77 6.83
CA GLU A 119 -2.92 4.77 8.16
C GLU A 119 -2.31 3.68 9.05
N PRO A 120 -2.18 3.92 10.37
CA PRO A 120 -1.77 2.87 11.29
C PRO A 120 -2.80 1.72 11.27
N VAL A 121 -2.29 0.50 11.35
CA VAL A 121 -3.12 -0.70 11.48
C VAL A 121 -3.41 -1.00 12.96
N GLU A 122 -4.49 -1.70 13.26
CA GLU A 122 -4.87 -2.05 14.63
C GLU A 122 -3.84 -2.96 15.31
N SER A 123 -3.16 -3.82 14.55
CA SER A 123 -2.08 -4.66 15.07
C SER A 123 -1.00 -4.94 14.03
N ALA A 124 0.27 -4.82 14.45
CA ALA A 124 1.44 -5.10 13.63
C ALA A 124 2.39 -6.11 14.31
N PRO A 125 2.00 -7.39 14.41
CA PRO A 125 2.71 -8.39 15.22
C PRO A 125 4.05 -8.79 14.57
N ARG A 126 5.01 -9.19 15.41
CA ARG A 126 6.23 -9.88 14.98
C ARG A 126 6.01 -11.38 14.98
N ALA A 127 6.48 -12.09 13.96
CA ALA A 127 6.40 -13.55 13.94
C ALA A 127 7.03 -14.18 15.20
N THR A 128 8.17 -13.67 15.66
CA THR A 128 8.84 -14.20 16.86
C THR A 128 8.06 -14.05 18.17
N ASP A 129 7.05 -13.18 18.23
CA ASP A 129 6.19 -13.00 19.40
C ASP A 129 5.01 -14.00 19.42
N HIS A 130 4.78 -14.75 18.34
CA HIS A 130 3.62 -15.66 18.15
C HIS A 130 4.01 -17.14 17.94
N ILE A 131 5.21 -17.53 18.37
CA ILE A 131 5.71 -18.91 18.27
C ILE A 131 4.77 -19.95 18.91
N PRO A 132 4.16 -19.73 20.09
CA PRO A 132 3.22 -20.68 20.67
C PRO A 132 1.99 -20.94 19.78
N ALA A 133 1.45 -19.91 19.11
CA ALA A 133 0.31 -20.08 18.21
C ALA A 133 0.67 -20.91 16.97
N MET A 134 1.86 -20.69 16.40
CA MET A 134 2.38 -21.49 15.30
C MET A 134 2.53 -22.97 15.71
N ALA A 135 3.08 -23.23 16.89
CA ALA A 135 3.21 -24.59 17.42
C ALA A 135 1.85 -25.26 17.63
N GLY A 136 0.87 -24.53 18.18
CA GLY A 136 -0.50 -25.02 18.36
C GLY A 136 -1.17 -25.39 17.04
N MET A 137 -0.97 -24.59 15.98
CA MET A 137 -1.48 -24.89 14.64
C MET A 137 -0.81 -26.13 14.04
N ILE A 138 0.51 -26.29 14.20
CA ILE A 138 1.25 -27.48 13.73
C ILE A 138 0.74 -28.75 14.42
N GLN A 139 0.52 -28.70 15.73
CA GLN A 139 -0.04 -29.82 16.48
C GLN A 139 -1.49 -30.15 16.04
N ALA A 140 -2.28 -29.14 15.67
CA ALA A 140 -3.62 -29.36 15.11
C ALA A 140 -3.55 -30.05 13.74
N LEU A 141 -2.64 -29.60 12.87
CA LEU A 141 -2.37 -30.24 11.57
C LEU A 141 -1.92 -31.69 11.73
N GLU A 142 -1.06 -31.98 12.72
CA GLU A 142 -0.62 -33.34 13.03
C GLU A 142 -1.78 -34.22 13.48
N ARG A 143 -2.62 -33.75 14.41
CA ARG A 143 -3.84 -34.47 14.84
C ARG A 143 -4.80 -34.74 13.69
N ASN A 144 -4.85 -33.86 12.70
CA ASN A 144 -5.68 -34.00 11.52
C ASN A 144 -5.03 -34.84 10.40
N GLY A 145 -3.78 -35.30 10.58
CA GLY A 145 -3.10 -36.19 9.63
C GLY A 145 -2.45 -35.46 8.44
N HIS A 146 -2.21 -34.15 8.56
CA HIS A 146 -1.64 -33.33 7.48
C HIS A 146 -0.12 -33.19 7.54
N THR A 147 0.55 -33.77 8.55
CA THR A 147 1.98 -33.58 8.74
C THR A 147 2.78 -34.88 8.68
N TYR A 148 4.09 -34.74 8.53
CA TYR A 148 5.07 -35.78 8.83
C TYR A 148 6.40 -35.16 9.23
N SER A 149 7.23 -35.94 9.92
CA SER A 149 8.58 -35.54 10.31
C SER A 149 9.63 -36.16 9.40
N SER A 150 10.68 -35.41 9.08
CA SER A 150 11.91 -35.90 8.46
C SER A 150 13.08 -35.02 8.86
N ASP A 151 14.23 -35.63 9.16
CA ASP A 151 15.48 -34.91 9.47
C ASP A 151 15.33 -33.87 10.59
N GLY A 152 14.44 -34.15 11.55
CA GLY A 152 14.11 -33.26 12.67
C GLY A 152 13.14 -32.11 12.34
N SER A 153 12.80 -31.91 11.07
CA SER A 153 11.83 -30.92 10.60
C SER A 153 10.43 -31.53 10.46
N ILE A 154 9.40 -30.68 10.52
CA ILE A 154 7.99 -31.05 10.34
C ILE A 154 7.49 -30.41 9.04
N TYR A 155 6.90 -31.21 8.16
CA TYR A 155 6.39 -30.79 6.85
C TYR A 155 4.88 -30.95 6.76
N PHE A 156 4.25 -30.12 5.93
CA PHE A 156 2.89 -30.31 5.47
C PHE A 156 2.86 -31.28 4.29
N ARG A 157 2.00 -32.29 4.35
CA ARG A 157 1.81 -33.28 3.29
C ARG A 157 0.69 -32.83 2.36
N ILE A 158 1.02 -32.22 1.23
CA ILE A 158 0.04 -31.66 0.28
C ILE A 158 -1.00 -32.70 -0.13
N ALA A 159 -0.57 -33.94 -0.37
CA ALA A 159 -1.45 -35.03 -0.81
C ALA A 159 -2.61 -35.35 0.16
N THR A 160 -2.57 -34.86 1.39
CA THR A 160 -3.64 -35.03 2.38
C THR A 160 -4.67 -33.91 2.36
N PHE A 161 -4.46 -32.86 1.57
CA PHE A 161 -5.35 -31.73 1.41
C PHE A 161 -5.85 -31.64 -0.04
N PRO A 162 -6.97 -32.29 -0.39
CA PRO A 162 -7.44 -32.41 -1.78
C PRO A 162 -7.69 -31.08 -2.49
N GLU A 163 -7.98 -30.02 -1.74
CA GLU A 163 -8.25 -28.67 -2.27
C GLU A 163 -6.97 -27.84 -2.52
N TYR A 164 -5.78 -28.40 -2.28
CA TYR A 164 -4.53 -27.67 -2.48
C TYR A 164 -4.36 -27.21 -3.94
N GLY A 165 -4.05 -25.94 -4.13
CA GLY A 165 -3.92 -25.30 -5.44
C GLY A 165 -5.16 -24.49 -5.85
N LYS A 166 -6.21 -24.42 -5.02
CA LYS A 166 -7.46 -23.75 -5.37
C LYS A 166 -7.31 -22.24 -5.60
N LEU A 167 -6.42 -21.57 -4.89
CA LEU A 167 -6.16 -20.13 -5.06
C LEU A 167 -5.28 -19.85 -6.29
N ALA A 168 -4.18 -20.59 -6.41
CA ALA A 168 -3.16 -20.46 -7.44
C ALA A 168 -3.56 -21.08 -8.79
N ARG A 169 -4.65 -21.86 -8.82
CA ARG A 169 -5.15 -22.65 -9.96
C ARG A 169 -4.08 -23.62 -10.48
N LEU A 170 -3.48 -24.38 -9.56
CA LEU A 170 -2.49 -25.39 -9.92
C LEU A 170 -3.17 -26.52 -10.69
N ASP A 171 -2.50 -27.02 -11.72
CA ASP A 171 -2.86 -28.31 -12.30
C ASP A 171 -2.39 -29.41 -11.34
N HIS A 172 -3.34 -30.22 -10.85
CA HIS A 172 -3.05 -31.34 -9.96
C HIS A 172 -2.06 -32.34 -10.57
N SER A 173 -1.91 -32.38 -11.90
CA SER A 173 -0.93 -33.23 -12.59
C SER A 173 0.54 -32.83 -12.32
N GLY A 174 0.80 -31.55 -12.01
CA GLY A 174 2.13 -31.00 -11.72
C GLY A 174 2.56 -31.11 -10.25
N ILE A 175 1.67 -31.54 -9.35
CA ILE A 175 1.97 -31.68 -7.91
C ILE A 175 2.84 -32.91 -7.70
N LYS A 176 4.09 -32.70 -7.27
CA LYS A 176 5.03 -33.80 -6.98
C LYS A 176 4.83 -34.28 -5.55
N SER A 177 3.84 -35.16 -5.38
CA SER A 177 3.56 -35.81 -4.10
C SER A 177 4.82 -36.51 -3.54
N GLY A 178 5.21 -36.15 -2.32
CA GLY A 178 6.38 -36.72 -1.62
C GLY A 178 7.74 -36.11 -1.97
N ALA A 179 7.82 -35.16 -2.91
CA ALA A 179 8.99 -34.33 -3.10
C ALA A 179 8.95 -33.12 -2.16
N ARG A 180 10.12 -32.74 -1.61
CA ARG A 180 10.24 -31.75 -0.51
C ARG A 180 10.98 -30.50 -0.96
N VAL A 181 10.72 -29.39 -0.27
CA VAL A 181 11.49 -28.15 -0.40
C VAL A 181 11.70 -27.52 0.98
N ASP A 182 12.96 -27.29 1.35
CA ASP A 182 13.33 -26.52 2.55
C ASP A 182 13.46 -25.03 2.27
N SER A 183 13.59 -24.67 0.99
CA SER A 183 13.55 -23.30 0.47
C SER A 183 12.12 -22.76 0.44
N ASP A 184 11.96 -21.54 0.94
CA ASP A 184 10.69 -20.80 0.94
C ASP A 184 10.27 -20.31 -0.48
N ARG A 185 11.03 -20.67 -1.52
CA ARG A 185 10.83 -20.28 -2.92
C ARG A 185 10.78 -21.50 -3.83
N TYR A 186 9.66 -21.66 -4.53
CA TYR A 186 9.46 -22.64 -5.61
C TYR A 186 8.32 -22.19 -6.52
N GLU A 187 8.36 -22.66 -7.77
CA GLU A 187 7.39 -22.30 -8.82
C GLU A 187 6.19 -23.25 -8.85
N LYS A 188 5.11 -22.82 -9.51
CA LYS A 188 3.83 -23.55 -9.57
C LYS A 188 3.96 -24.96 -10.14
N GLU A 189 4.81 -25.12 -11.14
CA GLU A 189 5.09 -26.38 -11.85
C GLU A 189 5.88 -27.40 -11.00
N ASP A 190 6.29 -26.99 -9.80
CA ASP A 190 7.08 -27.78 -8.86
C ASP A 190 6.51 -27.75 -7.44
N ALA A 191 5.18 -27.72 -7.33
CA ALA A 191 4.48 -27.80 -6.05
C ALA A 191 4.87 -29.07 -5.28
N ARG A 192 5.27 -28.90 -4.02
CA ARG A 192 5.95 -29.89 -3.18
C ARG A 192 5.59 -29.68 -1.71
N ASP A 193 5.74 -30.73 -0.91
CA ASP A 193 5.56 -30.65 0.54
C ASP A 193 6.47 -29.57 1.11
N PHE A 194 5.88 -28.67 1.91
CA PHE A 194 6.55 -27.49 2.45
C PHE A 194 6.72 -27.60 3.96
N VAL A 195 7.78 -26.96 4.46
CA VAL A 195 8.14 -27.04 5.87
C VAL A 195 7.24 -26.16 6.73
N LEU A 196 6.78 -26.73 7.85
CA LEU A 196 6.04 -26.05 8.90
C LEU A 196 6.98 -25.63 10.04
N TRP A 197 7.92 -26.51 10.39
CA TRP A 197 8.90 -26.30 11.44
C TRP A 197 10.26 -26.84 10.98
N LYS A 198 11.26 -25.95 10.89
CA LYS A 198 12.62 -26.27 10.49
C LYS A 198 13.42 -26.69 11.73
N ALA A 199 14.12 -27.83 11.66
CA ALA A 199 15.02 -28.29 12.70
C ALA A 199 16.09 -27.24 13.04
N MET A 200 16.51 -27.19 14.31
CA MET A 200 17.62 -26.33 14.73
C MET A 200 18.89 -26.62 13.92
N LYS A 201 19.59 -25.56 13.50
CA LYS A 201 20.98 -25.61 13.05
C LYS A 201 21.90 -24.94 14.08
N PRO A 202 23.14 -25.42 14.27
CA PRO A 202 24.08 -24.80 15.20
C PRO A 202 24.26 -23.30 14.96
N GLY A 203 24.06 -22.49 16.00
CA GLY A 203 24.19 -21.03 15.93
C GLY A 203 22.97 -20.28 15.39
N GLU A 204 21.93 -20.96 14.92
CA GLU A 204 20.65 -20.33 14.55
C GLU A 204 19.74 -20.15 15.77
N PRO A 205 18.88 -19.11 15.78
CA PRO A 205 17.83 -18.98 16.78
C PRO A 205 16.84 -20.14 16.71
N HIS A 206 16.38 -20.59 17.87
CA HIS A 206 15.44 -21.70 17.99
C HIS A 206 14.52 -21.51 19.19
N TRP A 207 13.43 -22.29 19.19
CA TRP A 207 12.39 -22.32 20.20
C TRP A 207 11.97 -23.77 20.48
N GLU A 208 11.40 -24.01 21.67
CA GLU A 208 10.87 -25.30 22.11
C GLU A 208 9.44 -25.16 22.66
N PRO A 209 8.45 -24.69 21.87
CA PRO A 209 7.09 -24.38 22.33
C PRO A 209 6.20 -25.63 22.50
N GLY A 210 6.79 -26.78 22.85
CA GLY A 210 6.12 -28.09 22.77
C GLY A 210 6.28 -28.78 21.41
N LEU A 211 7.24 -28.34 20.60
CA LEU A 211 7.78 -29.02 19.42
C LEU A 211 9.30 -29.26 19.62
N PRO A 212 9.94 -30.16 18.85
CA PRO A 212 11.39 -30.30 18.85
C PRO A 212 12.08 -28.97 18.59
N ALA A 213 13.27 -28.76 19.16
CA ALA A 213 14.01 -27.52 19.01
C ALA A 213 14.19 -27.12 17.53
N GLY A 214 13.70 -25.94 17.19
CA GLY A 214 13.68 -25.47 15.81
C GLY A 214 13.04 -24.10 15.67
N ARG A 215 12.56 -23.79 14.48
CA ARG A 215 11.97 -22.49 14.14
C ARG A 215 10.84 -22.64 13.12
N PRO A 216 9.91 -21.68 13.02
CA PRO A 216 8.83 -21.76 12.04
C PRO A 216 9.37 -21.73 10.60
N GLY A 217 8.64 -22.38 9.69
CA GLY A 217 8.71 -22.10 8.26
C GLY A 217 7.97 -20.81 7.93
N TRP A 218 8.29 -20.15 6.82
CA TRP A 218 7.77 -18.81 6.51
C TRP A 218 6.22 -18.75 6.48
N HIS A 219 5.57 -19.78 5.95
CA HIS A 219 4.11 -19.77 5.72
C HIS A 219 3.29 -19.88 7.02
N ILE A 220 3.75 -20.67 8.00
CA ILE A 220 2.96 -20.98 9.21
C ILE A 220 2.74 -19.73 10.08
N GLU A 221 3.62 -18.74 9.93
CA GLU A 221 3.56 -17.47 10.65
C GLU A 221 2.22 -16.76 10.41
N CYS A 222 1.90 -16.52 9.14
CA CYS A 222 0.74 -15.71 8.75
C CYS A 222 -0.57 -16.42 9.08
N SER A 223 -0.66 -17.72 8.84
CA SER A 223 -1.85 -18.51 9.20
C SER A 223 -2.10 -18.49 10.71
N ALA A 224 -1.08 -18.74 11.53
CA ALA A 224 -1.23 -18.78 12.97
C ALA A 224 -1.60 -17.40 13.55
N MET A 225 -0.90 -16.34 13.14
CA MET A 225 -1.17 -14.98 13.61
C MET A 225 -2.55 -14.47 13.16
N ALA A 226 -2.97 -14.76 11.92
CA ALA A 226 -4.28 -14.36 11.43
C ALA A 226 -5.41 -15.00 12.25
N VAL A 227 -5.32 -16.31 12.51
CA VAL A 227 -6.31 -17.05 13.30
C VAL A 227 -6.33 -16.57 14.76
N GLU A 228 -5.17 -16.34 15.37
CA GLU A 228 -5.06 -15.89 16.76
C GLU A 228 -5.58 -14.46 16.96
N LEU A 229 -5.21 -13.52 16.09
CA LEU A 229 -5.41 -12.08 16.34
C LEU A 229 -6.73 -11.53 15.84
N LEU A 230 -7.35 -12.16 14.84
CA LEU A 230 -8.67 -11.77 14.33
C LEU A 230 -9.82 -12.56 14.98
N ASP A 231 -9.49 -13.64 15.70
CA ASP A 231 -10.38 -14.47 16.54
C ASP A 231 -11.74 -14.80 15.89
N HIS A 232 -11.72 -15.02 14.57
CA HIS A 232 -12.88 -15.37 13.78
C HIS A 232 -12.44 -16.05 12.48
N LEU A 233 -13.15 -17.12 12.10
CA LEU A 233 -12.98 -17.76 10.80
C LEU A 233 -14.35 -17.96 10.12
N PRO A 234 -14.44 -17.76 8.79
CA PRO A 234 -13.40 -17.17 7.94
C PRO A 234 -13.16 -15.68 8.28
N ILE A 235 -11.94 -15.19 8.05
CA ILE A 235 -11.69 -13.74 8.02
C ILE A 235 -12.34 -13.14 6.76
N ASP A 236 -12.61 -11.84 6.76
CA ASP A 236 -13.29 -11.19 5.65
C ASP A 236 -12.38 -11.01 4.44
N ILE A 237 -11.17 -10.47 4.67
CA ILE A 237 -10.21 -10.14 3.61
C ILE A 237 -8.82 -10.64 4.00
N HIS A 238 -8.15 -11.34 3.08
CA HIS A 238 -6.72 -11.60 3.12
C HIS A 238 -6.04 -10.90 1.93
N GLY A 239 -5.05 -10.06 2.20
CA GLY A 239 -4.39 -9.20 1.20
C GLY A 239 -2.88 -9.37 1.09
N GLY A 240 -2.33 -9.18 -0.12
CA GLY A 240 -0.87 -9.19 -0.33
C GLY A 240 -0.43 -8.84 -1.76
N GLY A 241 0.86 -9.02 -2.06
CA GLY A 241 1.38 -8.90 -3.43
C GLY A 241 0.98 -10.09 -4.30
N ILE A 242 0.92 -9.92 -5.62
CA ILE A 242 0.54 -10.97 -6.58
C ILE A 242 1.43 -12.21 -6.52
N ASP A 243 2.71 -12.03 -6.15
CA ASP A 243 3.68 -13.10 -5.92
C ASP A 243 3.38 -13.93 -4.68
N LEU A 244 2.56 -13.41 -3.74
CA LEU A 244 2.16 -14.18 -2.56
C LEU A 244 1.03 -15.18 -2.86
N ILE A 245 0.35 -15.10 -4.02
CA ILE A 245 -0.65 -16.11 -4.42
C ILE A 245 -0.07 -17.52 -4.28
N PHE A 246 1.17 -17.70 -4.73
CA PHE A 246 1.87 -18.98 -4.66
C PHE A 246 3.37 -18.78 -4.45
N PRO A 247 4.02 -19.53 -3.56
CA PRO A 247 3.41 -20.58 -2.73
C PRO A 247 2.73 -20.06 -1.46
N HIS A 248 2.96 -18.80 -1.07
CA HIS A 248 2.69 -18.32 0.29
C HIS A 248 1.22 -18.46 0.73
N HIS A 249 0.30 -17.74 0.10
CA HIS A 249 -1.12 -17.74 0.46
C HIS A 249 -1.81 -19.09 0.18
N GLU A 250 -1.37 -19.85 -0.82
CA GLU A 250 -1.87 -21.22 -1.04
C GLU A 250 -1.50 -22.14 0.13
N ASN A 251 -0.26 -22.03 0.63
CA ASN A 251 0.18 -22.77 1.80
C ASN A 251 -0.56 -22.33 3.06
N GLU A 252 -0.86 -21.04 3.18
CA GLU A 252 -1.64 -20.53 4.32
C GLU A 252 -3.06 -21.08 4.35
N ILE A 253 -3.74 -21.15 3.20
CA ILE A 253 -5.04 -21.82 3.09
C ILE A 253 -4.93 -23.26 3.58
N ALA A 254 -3.95 -24.00 3.08
CA ALA A 254 -3.77 -25.40 3.45
C ALA A 254 -3.49 -25.58 4.96
N GLN A 255 -2.70 -24.69 5.56
CA GLN A 255 -2.38 -24.68 6.98
C GLN A 255 -3.60 -24.33 7.84
N ALA A 256 -4.25 -23.20 7.58
CA ALA A 256 -5.36 -22.70 8.37
C ALA A 256 -6.58 -23.62 8.25
N GLU A 257 -6.98 -23.99 7.03
CA GLU A 257 -8.14 -24.85 6.80
C GLU A 257 -7.85 -26.31 7.19
N GLY A 258 -6.63 -26.80 6.97
CA GLY A 258 -6.22 -28.13 7.45
C GLY A 258 -6.20 -28.22 8.98
N ALA A 259 -5.83 -27.15 9.69
CA ALA A 259 -5.83 -27.11 11.15
C ALA A 259 -7.23 -26.99 11.74
N THR A 260 -8.04 -26.09 11.19
CA THR A 260 -9.32 -25.65 11.79
C THR A 260 -10.55 -26.33 11.19
N LYS A 261 -10.41 -26.91 9.99
CA LYS A 261 -11.51 -27.48 9.17
C LYS A 261 -12.59 -26.44 8.81
N GLN A 262 -12.25 -25.16 8.83
CA GLN A 262 -13.10 -24.05 8.42
C GLN A 262 -12.45 -23.28 7.28
N PRO A 263 -13.21 -22.62 6.39
CA PRO A 263 -12.62 -21.74 5.38
C PRO A 263 -11.76 -20.66 6.02
N PHE A 264 -10.60 -20.35 5.42
CA PHE A 264 -9.67 -19.39 6.02
C PHE A 264 -10.11 -17.94 5.83
N ALA A 265 -10.32 -17.53 4.58
CA ALA A 265 -10.70 -16.17 4.21
C ALA A 265 -11.79 -16.16 3.12
N ARG A 266 -12.70 -15.18 3.19
CA ARG A 266 -13.78 -15.00 2.20
C ARG A 266 -13.28 -14.35 0.91
N PHE A 267 -12.48 -13.29 1.03
CA PHE A 267 -11.91 -12.55 -0.10
C PHE A 267 -10.40 -12.57 -0.08
N TRP A 268 -9.80 -12.84 -1.24
CA TRP A 268 -8.36 -12.79 -1.47
C TRP A 268 -8.01 -11.65 -2.44
N VAL A 269 -7.32 -10.62 -1.96
CA VAL A 269 -7.01 -9.39 -2.71
C VAL A 269 -5.52 -9.30 -2.97
N HIS A 270 -5.10 -9.24 -4.25
CA HIS A 270 -3.69 -9.24 -4.62
C HIS A 270 -3.31 -8.05 -5.50
N VAL A 271 -2.20 -7.40 -5.15
CA VAL A 271 -1.68 -6.21 -5.83
C VAL A 271 -0.58 -6.60 -6.81
N GLU A 272 -0.70 -6.14 -8.06
CA GLU A 272 0.25 -6.41 -9.13
C GLU A 272 1.59 -5.70 -8.96
N HIS A 273 2.61 -6.23 -9.65
CA HIS A 273 3.98 -5.73 -9.52
C HIS A 273 4.20 -4.31 -10.05
N LEU A 274 5.10 -3.59 -9.38
CA LEU A 274 5.76 -2.42 -9.96
C LEU A 274 6.96 -2.89 -10.79
N MET A 275 6.97 -2.51 -12.06
CA MET A 275 8.05 -2.74 -13.03
C MET A 275 8.93 -1.50 -13.09
N ILE A 276 10.23 -1.63 -13.29
CA ILE A 276 11.11 -0.50 -13.56
C ILE A 276 11.51 -0.54 -15.03
N ASP A 277 11.33 0.59 -15.71
CA ASP A 277 11.94 0.83 -17.00
C ASP A 277 13.31 1.46 -16.77
N ASP A 278 14.37 0.71 -17.05
CA ASP A 278 15.74 1.23 -17.14
C ASP A 278 15.97 1.61 -18.61
N GLU A 279 16.28 2.88 -18.88
CA GLU A 279 16.46 3.41 -20.25
C GLU A 279 17.55 2.65 -21.02
N ASP A 280 18.50 2.01 -20.32
CA ASP A 280 19.60 1.25 -20.93
C ASP A 280 19.35 -0.27 -20.99
N LYS A 281 18.35 -0.82 -20.27
CA LYS A 281 18.17 -2.28 -20.11
C LYS A 281 16.75 -2.80 -20.38
N GLY A 282 15.80 -1.91 -20.67
CA GLY A 282 14.41 -2.28 -20.90
C GLY A 282 13.63 -2.51 -19.61
N SER A 283 12.44 -3.09 -19.74
CA SER A 283 11.50 -3.26 -18.64
C SER A 283 11.79 -4.53 -17.84
N GLU A 284 12.29 -4.38 -16.62
CA GLU A 284 12.59 -5.50 -15.72
C GLU A 284 11.77 -5.42 -14.42
N LYS A 285 11.52 -6.58 -13.81
CA LYS A 285 10.97 -6.65 -12.46
C LYS A 285 12.05 -6.17 -11.47
N MET A 286 11.66 -5.36 -10.49
CA MET A 286 12.56 -4.99 -9.39
C MET A 286 13.06 -6.22 -8.65
N SER A 287 14.38 -6.34 -8.50
CA SER A 287 14.95 -7.32 -7.58
C SER A 287 16.28 -6.83 -6.98
N LYS A 288 16.49 -7.10 -5.69
CA LYS A 288 17.76 -6.76 -5.00
C LYS A 288 18.98 -7.37 -5.70
N SER A 289 18.82 -8.50 -6.38
CA SER A 289 19.88 -9.16 -7.17
C SER A 289 20.27 -8.41 -8.44
N LEU A 290 19.35 -7.66 -9.05
CA LEU A 290 19.61 -6.87 -10.27
C LEU A 290 20.14 -5.47 -9.97
N GLY A 291 20.19 -5.06 -8.69
CA GLY A 291 20.66 -3.74 -8.28
C GLY A 291 19.73 -2.59 -8.67
N ASN A 292 18.57 -2.88 -9.26
CA ASN A 292 17.58 -1.92 -9.75
C ASN A 292 16.48 -1.64 -8.71
N VAL A 293 16.83 -1.42 -7.44
CA VAL A 293 15.82 -1.29 -6.37
C VAL A 293 15.88 0.11 -5.76
N TYR A 294 14.83 0.90 -6.00
CA TYR A 294 14.64 2.18 -5.34
C TYR A 294 13.84 2.00 -4.05
N ASN A 295 14.22 2.73 -3.01
CA ASN A 295 13.46 2.92 -1.79
C ASN A 295 12.94 4.37 -1.72
N LEU A 296 12.18 4.71 -0.67
CA LEU A 296 11.58 6.04 -0.56
C LEU A 296 12.63 7.17 -0.43
N GLU A 297 13.77 6.91 0.20
CA GLU A 297 14.86 7.89 0.28
C GLU A 297 15.46 8.18 -1.09
N ASP A 298 15.56 7.19 -1.99
CA ASP A 298 16.01 7.43 -3.36
C ASP A 298 15.04 8.35 -4.10
N VAL A 299 13.72 8.15 -3.91
CA VAL A 299 12.68 9.03 -4.48
C VAL A 299 12.81 10.47 -3.98
N VAL A 300 13.04 10.64 -2.68
CA VAL A 300 13.26 11.96 -2.06
C VAL A 300 14.56 12.60 -2.54
N ALA A 301 15.63 11.82 -2.64
CA ALA A 301 16.93 12.27 -3.14
C ALA A 301 16.86 12.69 -4.63
N SER A 302 15.98 12.06 -5.41
CA SER A 302 15.66 12.48 -6.79
C SER A 302 14.75 13.70 -6.89
N GLY A 303 14.40 14.33 -5.76
CA GLY A 303 13.64 15.58 -5.72
C GLY A 303 12.12 15.42 -5.73
N PHE A 304 11.60 14.20 -5.57
CA PHE A 304 10.17 13.93 -5.49
C PHE A 304 9.70 13.76 -4.04
N ARG A 305 8.39 13.78 -3.83
CA ARG A 305 7.80 13.65 -2.49
C ARG A 305 7.03 12.34 -2.33
N GLY A 306 6.69 12.01 -1.09
CA GLY A 306 5.88 10.83 -0.78
C GLY A 306 4.50 10.93 -1.44
N SER A 307 3.90 12.13 -1.43
CA SER A 307 2.63 12.39 -2.13
C SER A 307 2.70 12.07 -3.62
N THR A 308 3.83 12.37 -4.26
CA THR A 308 4.06 12.13 -5.70
C THR A 308 4.08 10.64 -6.00
N LEU A 309 4.83 9.87 -5.20
CA LEU A 309 4.91 8.42 -5.36
C LEU A 309 3.56 7.76 -5.07
N ARG A 310 2.86 8.22 -4.03
CA ARG A 310 1.49 7.76 -3.72
C ARG A 310 0.57 7.99 -4.90
N PHE A 311 0.52 9.21 -5.46
CA PHE A 311 -0.31 9.51 -6.62
C PHE A 311 0.03 8.65 -7.84
N LEU A 312 1.33 8.43 -8.11
CA LEU A 312 1.77 7.56 -9.18
C LEU A 312 1.14 6.15 -9.06
N TYR A 313 1.13 5.57 -7.85
CA TYR A 313 0.52 4.25 -7.64
C TYR A 313 -0.97 4.23 -7.97
N LEU A 314 -1.70 5.29 -7.64
CA LEU A 314 -3.15 5.40 -7.84
C LEU A 314 -3.54 5.58 -9.31
N GLY A 315 -2.61 6.07 -10.14
CA GLY A 315 -2.81 6.27 -11.58
C GLY A 315 -2.96 4.97 -12.38
N THR A 316 -2.73 3.80 -11.78
CA THR A 316 -2.92 2.49 -12.42
C THR A 316 -3.64 1.56 -11.46
N HIS A 317 -4.68 0.87 -11.96
CA HIS A 317 -5.44 -0.11 -11.20
C HIS A 317 -4.54 -1.09 -10.44
N TYR A 318 -4.85 -1.39 -9.18
CA TYR A 318 -3.97 -2.18 -8.30
C TYR A 318 -3.67 -3.58 -8.85
N ARG A 319 -4.60 -4.17 -9.62
CA ARG A 319 -4.48 -5.46 -10.35
C ARG A 319 -3.82 -5.36 -11.73
N LYS A 320 -3.15 -4.26 -12.06
CA LYS A 320 -2.38 -4.11 -13.31
C LYS A 320 -0.92 -3.80 -12.98
N GLN A 321 0.01 -4.29 -13.79
CA GLN A 321 1.40 -3.90 -13.63
C GLN A 321 1.55 -2.39 -13.85
N LEU A 322 2.28 -1.72 -12.96
CA LEU A 322 2.60 -0.30 -13.09
C LEU A 322 4.07 -0.18 -13.46
N ARG A 323 4.35 0.68 -14.44
CA ARG A 323 5.71 0.99 -14.86
C ARG A 323 6.20 2.23 -14.12
N PHE A 324 7.32 2.10 -13.45
CA PHE A 324 8.02 3.19 -12.80
C PHE A 324 9.09 3.76 -13.72
N SER A 325 9.08 5.07 -13.86
CA SER A 325 10.16 5.87 -14.43
C SER A 325 10.17 7.24 -13.75
N TRP A 326 11.31 7.93 -13.78
CA TRP A 326 11.40 9.30 -13.28
C TRP A 326 10.54 10.27 -14.09
N SER A 327 10.32 10.00 -15.38
CA SER A 327 9.38 10.75 -16.21
C SER A 327 7.93 10.56 -15.76
N ALA A 328 7.54 9.36 -15.33
CA ALA A 328 6.21 9.13 -14.75
C ALA A 328 6.04 9.83 -13.40
N MET A 329 7.09 9.89 -12.57
CA MET A 329 7.09 10.68 -11.33
C MET A 329 6.90 12.18 -11.61
N ALA A 330 7.57 12.72 -12.63
CA ALA A 330 7.38 14.11 -13.04
C ALA A 330 5.95 14.41 -13.53
N GLN A 331 5.34 13.48 -14.27
CA GLN A 331 3.94 13.60 -14.68
C GLN A 331 2.98 13.54 -13.50
N ALA A 332 3.23 12.66 -12.52
CA ALA A 332 2.46 12.58 -11.28
C ALA A 332 2.56 13.89 -10.48
N GLU A 333 3.75 14.48 -10.38
CA GLU A 333 3.96 15.76 -9.69
C GLU A 333 3.19 16.89 -10.38
N GLU A 334 3.24 16.96 -11.72
CA GLU A 334 2.47 17.93 -12.49
C GLU A 334 0.96 17.77 -12.30
N ALA A 335 0.48 16.53 -12.21
CA ALA A 335 -0.92 16.23 -11.98
C ALA A 335 -1.37 16.71 -10.58
N ILE A 336 -0.57 16.45 -9.54
CA ILE A 336 -0.83 16.98 -8.19
C ILE A 336 -0.83 18.51 -8.20
N ARG A 337 0.14 19.14 -8.87
CA ARG A 337 0.24 20.59 -8.97
C ARG A 337 -1.03 21.21 -9.55
N ARG A 338 -1.63 20.60 -10.58
CA ARG A 338 -2.91 21.06 -11.14
C ARG A 338 -4.05 21.00 -10.13
N LEU A 339 -4.09 19.98 -9.28
CA LEU A 339 -5.09 19.87 -8.21
C LEU A 339 -4.87 20.95 -7.14
N THR A 340 -3.63 21.16 -6.70
CA THR A 340 -3.31 22.16 -5.68
C THR A 340 -3.50 23.59 -6.18
N ASP A 341 -3.10 23.88 -7.42
CA ASP A 341 -3.30 25.19 -8.05
C ASP A 341 -4.80 25.50 -8.21
N PHE A 342 -5.61 24.52 -8.58
CA PHE A 342 -7.06 24.66 -8.61
C PHE A 342 -7.63 25.00 -7.23
N LEU A 343 -7.24 24.26 -6.18
CA LEU A 343 -7.72 24.55 -4.83
C LEU A 343 -7.28 25.94 -4.34
N ALA A 344 -6.09 26.40 -4.73
CA ALA A 344 -5.65 27.77 -4.46
C ALA A 344 -6.46 28.83 -5.22
N ARG A 345 -7.01 28.51 -6.41
CA ARG A 345 -7.97 29.39 -7.08
C ARG A 345 -9.31 29.43 -6.32
N VAL A 346 -9.74 28.30 -5.76
CA VAL A 346 -10.95 28.22 -4.93
C VAL A 346 -10.81 29.07 -3.65
N ASP A 347 -9.59 29.15 -3.08
CA ASP A 347 -9.27 30.06 -1.96
C ASP A 347 -9.44 31.55 -2.30
N ALA A 348 -9.28 31.92 -3.57
CA ALA A 348 -9.22 33.29 -4.04
C ALA A 348 -10.48 33.73 -4.81
N LEU A 349 -11.59 33.00 -4.66
CA LEU A 349 -12.83 33.31 -5.38
C LEU A 349 -13.43 34.66 -4.95
N PRO A 350 -14.05 35.39 -5.90
CA PRO A 350 -14.72 36.65 -5.58
C PRO A 350 -15.95 36.41 -4.68
N PRO A 351 -16.34 37.40 -3.86
CA PRO A 351 -17.58 37.33 -3.08
C PRO A 351 -18.79 37.12 -3.99
N GLY A 352 -19.70 36.24 -3.59
CA GLY A 352 -20.93 35.97 -4.33
C GLY A 352 -21.76 34.85 -3.68
N PRO A 353 -23.03 34.70 -4.09
CA PRO A 353 -23.88 33.62 -3.60
C PRO A 353 -23.50 32.28 -4.24
N ALA A 354 -23.79 31.19 -3.53
CA ALA A 354 -23.64 29.84 -4.07
C ALA A 354 -24.53 29.64 -5.31
N ASN A 355 -24.02 28.86 -6.27
CA ASN A 355 -24.66 28.56 -7.53
C ASN A 355 -25.16 27.12 -7.54
N ALA A 356 -26.47 26.93 -7.63
CA ALA A 356 -27.10 25.60 -7.64
C ALA A 356 -26.55 24.69 -8.77
N GLY A 357 -26.16 25.25 -9.91
CA GLY A 357 -25.55 24.50 -11.02
C GLY A 357 -24.16 23.94 -10.67
N ILE A 358 -23.40 24.61 -9.81
CA ILE A 358 -22.12 24.11 -9.28
C ILE A 358 -22.37 22.95 -8.32
N HIS A 359 -23.34 23.09 -7.42
CA HIS A 359 -23.70 22.03 -6.48
C HIS A 359 -24.13 20.74 -7.19
N GLY A 360 -24.92 20.84 -8.26
CA GLY A 360 -25.28 19.67 -9.09
C GLY A 360 -24.04 18.98 -9.68
N LYS A 361 -23.08 19.74 -10.22
CA LYS A 361 -21.81 19.19 -10.75
C LYS A 361 -20.97 18.50 -9.67
N LEU A 362 -20.94 19.05 -8.46
CA LEU A 362 -20.24 18.45 -7.32
C LEU A 362 -20.88 17.12 -6.92
N GLU A 363 -22.20 17.04 -6.88
CA GLU A 363 -22.94 15.82 -6.56
C GLU A 363 -22.76 14.73 -7.63
N GLU A 364 -22.85 15.10 -8.91
CA GLU A 364 -22.58 14.22 -10.04
C GLU A 364 -21.16 13.62 -9.96
N ALA A 365 -20.15 14.46 -9.74
CA ALA A 365 -18.77 14.02 -9.58
C ALA A 365 -18.59 13.14 -8.33
N ALA A 366 -19.27 13.47 -7.23
CA ALA A 366 -19.21 12.67 -6.01
C ALA A 366 -19.78 11.26 -6.20
N ASN A 367 -20.89 11.15 -6.93
CA ASN A 367 -21.50 9.86 -7.26
C ASN A 367 -20.63 9.07 -8.24
N ALA A 368 -20.07 9.73 -9.27
CA ALA A 368 -19.18 9.10 -10.23
C ALA A 368 -17.88 8.58 -9.56
N PHE A 369 -17.29 9.36 -8.65
CA PHE A 369 -16.14 8.94 -7.86
C PHE A 369 -16.46 7.72 -7.01
N ARG A 370 -17.57 7.75 -6.25
CA ARG A 370 -18.00 6.64 -5.40
C ARG A 370 -18.22 5.37 -6.22
N ASN A 371 -18.86 5.49 -7.39
CA ASN A 371 -19.06 4.36 -8.29
C ASN A 371 -17.74 3.79 -8.81
N ALA A 372 -16.76 4.63 -9.18
CA ALA A 372 -15.45 4.17 -9.59
C ALA A 372 -14.74 3.38 -8.47
N ILE A 373 -14.78 3.86 -7.23
CA ILE A 373 -14.21 3.15 -6.08
C ILE A 373 -14.96 1.84 -5.79
N ARG A 374 -16.29 1.84 -5.94
CA ARG A 374 -17.13 0.63 -5.77
C ARG A 374 -16.87 -0.45 -6.80
N MET A 375 -16.36 -0.10 -7.97
CA MET A 375 -15.99 -1.04 -9.01
C MET A 375 -14.54 -1.48 -8.82
N ASP A 376 -14.31 -2.35 -7.82
CA ASP A 376 -13.00 -2.94 -7.50
C ASP A 376 -11.87 -1.91 -7.30
N LEU A 377 -12.15 -0.82 -6.56
CA LEU A 377 -11.19 0.24 -6.26
C LEU A 377 -10.54 0.83 -7.52
N ASN A 378 -11.33 1.20 -8.52
CA ASN A 378 -10.81 1.79 -9.74
C ASN A 378 -10.35 3.24 -9.53
N THR A 379 -9.18 3.40 -8.87
CA THR A 379 -8.57 4.69 -8.54
C THR A 379 -8.20 5.50 -9.78
N ALA A 380 -7.84 4.85 -10.89
CA ALA A 380 -7.52 5.53 -12.14
C ALA A 380 -8.76 6.24 -12.72
N ALA A 381 -9.92 5.57 -12.71
CA ALA A 381 -11.18 6.19 -13.10
C ALA A 381 -11.60 7.30 -12.12
N ALA A 382 -11.44 7.06 -10.82
CA ALA A 382 -11.74 8.05 -9.78
C ALA A 382 -10.90 9.34 -9.93
N LEU A 383 -9.60 9.21 -10.24
CA LEU A 383 -8.73 10.34 -10.58
C LEU A 383 -9.19 11.06 -11.85
N GLY A 384 -9.66 10.33 -12.86
CA GLY A 384 -10.28 10.91 -14.06
C GLY A 384 -11.45 11.83 -13.73
N VAL A 385 -12.37 11.37 -12.87
CA VAL A 385 -13.51 12.16 -12.37
C VAL A 385 -13.04 13.43 -11.68
N MET A 386 -11.99 13.36 -10.85
CA MET A 386 -11.43 14.54 -10.18
C MET A 386 -10.92 15.57 -11.20
N PHE A 387 -10.15 15.15 -12.22
CA PHE A 387 -9.61 16.09 -13.21
C PHE A 387 -10.69 16.67 -14.14
N ASP A 388 -11.72 15.91 -14.46
CA ASP A 388 -12.87 16.41 -15.22
C ASP A 388 -13.64 17.47 -14.41
N LEU A 389 -13.82 17.24 -13.11
CA LEU A 389 -14.39 18.23 -12.20
C LEU A 389 -13.52 19.48 -12.11
N VAL A 390 -12.20 19.34 -11.93
CA VAL A 390 -11.25 20.46 -11.93
C VAL A 390 -11.35 21.28 -13.22
N ARG A 391 -11.46 20.62 -14.39
CA ARG A 391 -11.62 21.31 -15.67
C ARG A 391 -12.92 22.11 -15.71
N ALA A 392 -14.03 21.49 -15.33
CA ALA A 392 -15.34 22.14 -15.34
C ALA A 392 -15.40 23.35 -14.38
N LEU A 393 -14.84 23.20 -13.17
CA LEU A 393 -14.86 24.27 -12.17
C LEU A 393 -13.87 25.38 -12.51
N ASN A 394 -12.70 25.10 -13.08
CA ASN A 394 -11.81 26.15 -13.59
C ASN A 394 -12.51 27.03 -14.65
N SER A 395 -13.23 26.41 -15.60
CA SER A 395 -14.01 27.17 -16.59
C SER A 395 -15.08 28.04 -15.94
N ALA A 396 -15.74 27.54 -14.88
CA ALA A 396 -16.73 28.32 -14.12
C ALA A 396 -16.09 29.50 -13.37
N ILE A 397 -14.87 29.35 -12.86
CA ILE A 397 -14.11 30.46 -12.27
C ILE A 397 -13.81 31.52 -13.34
N ASP A 398 -13.39 31.10 -14.54
CA ASP A 398 -12.99 32.02 -15.62
C ASP A 398 -14.15 32.89 -16.13
N VAL A 399 -15.38 32.36 -16.14
CA VAL A 399 -16.58 33.11 -16.52
C VAL A 399 -17.31 33.79 -15.35
N GLY A 400 -16.81 33.61 -14.12
CA GLY A 400 -17.37 34.24 -12.91
C GLY A 400 -18.59 33.55 -12.30
N ASP A 401 -18.87 32.31 -12.69
CA ASP A 401 -20.02 31.52 -12.21
C ASP A 401 -19.75 30.80 -10.88
N LEU A 402 -18.48 30.57 -10.53
CA LEU A 402 -18.04 30.00 -9.25
C LEU A 402 -17.63 31.13 -8.30
N THR A 403 -18.26 31.20 -7.13
CA THR A 403 -18.04 32.29 -6.17
C THR A 403 -17.62 31.78 -4.79
N GLN A 404 -17.30 32.70 -3.88
CA GLN A 404 -16.97 32.37 -2.49
C GLN A 404 -18.07 31.55 -1.79
N GLY A 405 -19.34 31.70 -2.19
CA GLY A 405 -20.45 30.90 -1.66
C GLY A 405 -20.34 29.40 -1.95
N ASP A 406 -19.64 29.01 -3.02
CA ASP A 406 -19.44 27.61 -3.44
C ASP A 406 -18.19 26.96 -2.84
N ALA A 407 -17.23 27.77 -2.37
CA ALA A 407 -15.88 27.32 -2.01
C ALA A 407 -15.86 26.19 -0.97
N ALA A 408 -16.73 26.29 0.04
CA ALA A 408 -16.84 25.28 1.10
C ALA A 408 -17.36 23.93 0.56
N ALA A 409 -18.32 23.95 -0.37
CA ALA A 409 -18.85 22.74 -0.98
C ALA A 409 -17.78 22.07 -1.85
N VAL A 410 -17.06 22.85 -2.66
CA VAL A 410 -15.95 22.34 -3.47
C VAL A 410 -14.89 21.67 -2.58
N ARG A 411 -14.49 22.33 -1.48
CA ARG A 411 -13.49 21.77 -0.55
C ARG A 411 -13.93 20.47 0.05
N ARG A 412 -15.15 20.43 0.58
CA ARG A 412 -15.71 19.22 1.15
C ARG A 412 -15.72 18.07 0.15
N THR A 413 -16.10 18.31 -1.11
CA THR A 413 -16.06 17.27 -2.15
C THR A 413 -14.64 16.73 -2.38
N PHE A 414 -13.63 17.60 -2.48
CA PHE A 414 -12.24 17.16 -2.66
C PHE A 414 -11.66 16.50 -1.40
N GLU A 415 -12.06 16.94 -0.21
CA GLU A 415 -11.71 16.29 1.06
C GLU A 415 -12.32 14.89 1.15
N ASP A 416 -13.57 14.71 0.72
CA ASP A 416 -14.24 13.40 0.70
C ASP A 416 -13.55 12.43 -0.28
N PHE A 417 -13.12 12.91 -1.46
CA PHE A 417 -12.28 12.11 -2.38
C PHE A 417 -10.96 11.72 -1.75
N ASP A 418 -10.33 12.69 -1.08
CA ASP A 418 -9.00 12.53 -0.53
C ASP A 418 -8.97 11.69 0.75
N ARG A 419 -10.09 11.50 1.45
CA ARG A 419 -10.20 10.50 2.53
C ARG A 419 -9.88 9.09 2.03
N VAL A 420 -10.27 8.78 0.79
CA VAL A 420 -9.98 7.49 0.13
C VAL A 420 -8.58 7.49 -0.50
N LEU A 421 -8.24 8.54 -1.26
CA LEU A 421 -6.99 8.56 -2.03
C LEU A 421 -5.76 8.93 -1.19
N GLY A 422 -5.88 9.78 -0.18
CA GLY A 422 -4.81 10.17 0.76
C GLY A 422 -3.65 10.96 0.13
N VAL A 423 -3.88 11.70 -0.95
CA VAL A 423 -2.83 12.43 -1.68
C VAL A 423 -2.74 13.89 -1.26
N LEU A 424 -3.85 14.61 -1.25
CA LEU A 424 -3.88 16.06 -1.03
C LEU A 424 -3.58 16.39 0.44
N ALA A 425 -4.06 15.58 1.38
CA ALA A 425 -3.75 15.71 2.80
C ALA A 425 -2.27 15.49 3.07
N LEU A 426 -1.69 14.43 2.47
CA LEU A 426 -0.25 14.17 2.54
C LEU A 426 0.55 15.33 1.94
N ARG A 427 0.15 15.83 0.76
CA ARG A 427 0.80 16.98 0.12
C ARG A 427 0.76 18.24 1.00
N ARG A 428 -0.40 18.54 1.61
CA ARG A 428 -0.55 19.67 2.55
C ARG A 428 0.36 19.52 3.77
N GLN A 429 0.50 18.31 4.31
CA GLN A 429 1.42 18.04 5.42
C GLN A 429 2.88 18.29 4.99
N GLU A 430 3.28 17.80 3.83
CA GLU A 430 4.62 18.04 3.27
C GLU A 430 4.90 19.53 3.01
N ASP A 431 3.88 20.30 2.62
CA ASP A 431 4.00 21.76 2.43
C ASP A 431 4.09 22.52 3.76
N ALA A 432 3.42 22.02 4.81
CA ALA A 432 3.47 22.60 6.17
C ALA A 432 4.81 22.32 6.88
N GLU A 433 5.52 21.26 6.48
CA GLU A 433 6.85 20.89 7.01
C GLU A 433 7.92 20.99 5.89
N PRO A 434 8.28 22.21 5.45
CA PRO A 434 9.32 22.40 4.45
C PRO A 434 10.71 21.96 4.95
N PRO A 435 11.65 21.67 4.02
CA PRO A 435 13.04 21.29 4.36
C PRO A 435 13.83 22.39 5.08
N VAL A 436 13.30 23.62 5.11
CA VAL A 436 13.88 24.77 5.81
C VAL A 436 12.84 25.29 6.81
N PRO A 437 13.18 25.53 8.09
CA PRO A 437 12.24 26.08 9.05
C PRO A 437 11.59 27.38 8.53
N ILE A 438 10.28 27.52 8.71
CA ILE A 438 9.49 28.63 8.15
C ILE A 438 10.05 29.97 8.64
N GLU A 439 10.44 30.07 9.90
CA GLU A 439 11.04 31.27 10.48
C GLU A 439 12.34 31.67 9.79
N GLU A 440 13.13 30.68 9.36
CA GLU A 440 14.36 30.93 8.61
C GLU A 440 14.06 31.41 7.19
N ILE A 441 13.06 30.81 6.51
CA ILE A 441 12.60 31.25 5.19
C ILE A 441 12.17 32.71 5.26
N GLU A 442 11.30 33.06 6.21
CA GLU A 442 10.80 34.43 6.37
C GLU A 442 11.92 35.44 6.69
N ARG A 443 12.89 35.04 7.52
CA ARG A 443 14.09 35.86 7.80
C ARG A 443 14.90 36.11 6.53
N LEU A 444 15.09 35.09 5.69
CA LEU A 444 15.82 35.22 4.43
C LEU A 444 15.04 36.05 3.41
N ILE A 445 13.72 35.93 3.34
CA ILE A 445 12.86 36.80 2.52
C ILE A 445 12.98 38.26 2.96
N ALA A 446 12.96 38.54 4.26
CA ALA A 446 13.14 39.88 4.81
C ALA A 446 14.54 40.45 4.46
N ALA A 447 15.60 39.64 4.63
CA ALA A 447 16.96 40.02 4.25
C ALA A 447 17.09 40.31 2.75
N ARG A 448 16.46 39.48 1.90
CA ARG A 448 16.41 39.69 0.45
C ARG A 448 15.67 40.98 0.10
N ARG A 449 14.56 41.28 0.76
CA ARG A 449 13.81 42.53 0.57
C ARG A 449 14.66 43.74 0.95
N ALA A 450 15.40 43.68 2.05
CA ALA A 450 16.33 44.75 2.46
C ALA A 450 17.46 44.93 1.43
N ALA A 451 18.04 43.84 0.92
CA ALA A 451 19.06 43.89 -0.12
C ALA A 451 18.54 44.53 -1.42
N ARG A 452 17.32 44.19 -1.86
CA ARG A 452 16.68 44.83 -3.02
C ARG A 452 16.42 46.31 -2.78
N ALA A 453 15.96 46.71 -1.59
CA ALA A 453 15.75 48.12 -1.24
C ALA A 453 17.06 48.92 -1.25
N ALA A 454 18.17 48.31 -0.83
CA ALA A 454 19.51 48.88 -0.88
C ALA A 454 20.18 48.79 -2.28
N ARG A 455 19.47 48.30 -3.31
CA ARG A 455 19.99 48.03 -4.67
C ARG A 455 21.17 47.04 -4.71
N ASN A 456 21.32 46.20 -3.67
CA ASN A 456 22.28 45.10 -3.66
C ASN A 456 21.65 43.85 -4.29
N PHE A 457 21.58 43.83 -5.63
CA PHE A 457 20.95 42.73 -6.37
C PHE A 457 21.74 41.42 -6.28
N ALA A 458 23.06 41.49 -6.15
CA ALA A 458 23.91 40.30 -5.99
C ALA A 458 23.55 39.52 -4.72
N GLU A 459 23.35 40.21 -3.59
CA GLU A 459 22.94 39.57 -2.34
C GLU A 459 21.49 39.04 -2.41
N ALA A 460 20.59 39.79 -3.03
CA ALA A 460 19.21 39.34 -3.24
C ALA A 460 19.13 38.05 -4.07
N ASP A 461 19.97 37.93 -5.09
CA ASP A 461 20.07 36.72 -5.93
C ASP A 461 20.77 35.57 -5.21
N ARG A 462 21.80 35.85 -4.40
CA ARG A 462 22.45 34.84 -3.55
C ARG A 462 21.43 34.19 -2.61
N ILE A 463 20.60 34.99 -1.94
CA ILE A 463 19.56 34.48 -1.03
C ILE A 463 18.51 33.64 -1.79
N ARG A 464 18.06 34.10 -2.98
CA ARG A 464 17.12 33.32 -3.79
C ARG A 464 17.72 31.97 -4.21
N LYS A 465 18.99 31.94 -4.62
CA LYS A 465 19.68 30.70 -5.02
C LYS A 465 19.91 29.76 -3.84
N ASP A 466 20.23 30.31 -2.66
CA ASP A 466 20.36 29.53 -1.42
C ASP A 466 19.04 28.84 -1.06
N LEU A 467 17.93 29.59 -1.07
CA LEU A 467 16.61 29.02 -0.83
C LEU A 467 16.22 27.99 -1.90
N ASP A 468 16.45 28.25 -3.19
CA ASP A 468 16.16 27.29 -4.27
C ASP A 468 16.97 26.00 -4.14
N ALA A 469 18.26 26.09 -3.79
CA ALA A 469 19.12 24.94 -3.53
C ALA A 469 18.68 24.13 -2.32
N ARG A 470 18.01 24.76 -1.35
CA ARG A 470 17.40 24.13 -0.18
C ARG A 470 15.94 23.71 -0.40
N GLY A 471 15.47 23.75 -1.65
CA GLY A 471 14.13 23.27 -2.02
C GLY A 471 13.01 24.27 -1.74
N ILE A 472 13.28 25.57 -1.75
CA ILE A 472 12.30 26.64 -1.55
C ILE A 472 12.30 27.61 -2.74
N VAL A 473 11.18 27.72 -3.44
CA VAL A 473 11.00 28.61 -4.60
C VAL A 473 10.31 29.89 -4.15
N LEU A 474 10.87 31.05 -4.53
CA LEU A 474 10.31 32.38 -4.24
C LEU A 474 9.55 32.97 -5.43
N GLU A 475 8.28 33.31 -5.21
CA GLU A 475 7.39 33.96 -6.18
C GLU A 475 7.16 35.43 -5.79
N ASP A 476 7.61 36.36 -6.63
CA ASP A 476 7.40 37.78 -6.40
C ASP A 476 6.07 38.22 -7.04
N SER A 477 5.24 38.94 -6.28
CA SER A 477 3.98 39.55 -6.76
C SER A 477 3.90 41.03 -6.38
N ALA A 478 2.90 41.75 -6.91
CA ALA A 478 2.62 43.14 -6.52
C ALA A 478 2.31 43.29 -5.01
N THR A 479 1.84 42.21 -4.36
CA THR A 479 1.50 42.20 -2.93
C THR A 479 2.64 41.76 -2.01
N GLY A 480 3.78 41.33 -2.57
CA GLY A 480 4.92 40.82 -1.81
C GLY A 480 5.54 39.55 -2.41
N THR A 481 6.58 39.04 -1.73
CA THR A 481 7.20 37.75 -2.05
C THR A 481 6.49 36.64 -1.29
N ARG A 482 6.00 35.63 -2.01
CA ARG A 482 5.52 34.35 -1.45
C ARG A 482 6.58 33.28 -1.68
N TRP A 483 6.47 32.17 -0.97
CA TRP A 483 7.32 31.01 -1.19
C TRP A 483 6.49 29.74 -1.32
N LYS A 484 7.06 28.74 -1.98
CA LYS A 484 6.54 27.38 -2.04
C LYS A 484 7.69 26.38 -1.91
N ARG A 485 7.42 25.22 -1.34
CA ARG A 485 8.36 24.09 -1.40
C ARG A 485 8.52 23.66 -2.86
N LYS A 486 9.76 23.42 -3.28
CA LYS A 486 10.14 23.03 -4.65
C LYS A 486 9.54 21.70 -5.06
#